data_AF-U6D8L6-F1
#
_entry.id   AF-U6D8L6-F1
#
_cell.length_a   1.000
_cell.length_b   1.000
_cell.length_c   1.000
_cell.angle_alpha   90.00
_cell.angle_beta   90.00
_cell.angle_gamma   90.00
#
_symmetry.space_group_name_H-M   'P 1'
#
loop_
_entity.id
_entity.type
_entity.pdbx_description
1 polymer ?
#
loop_
_entity_poly.entity_id
_entity_poly.type
_entity_poly.pdbx_seq_one_letter_code
_entity_poly.pdbx_strand_id
1 'polypeptide(L)'
;YMWPFRKPNYTEIRQYCNHWRNFEDVYDSWQSVKSILAWTSSNQKRIVDVAGPGGWNDPDMLVIGNFGLSWDQQVTQMALWAIMAAPLLMSNDLRHISPQAKALLQNKDVIAINQDPLGKQGYRLRKEDNIEVWERPLSDLAWAVAMVNLQEIGGPRFHTISIASLGQGLACIPDCVITQLLPEKRELGFYQWTSDLKTKINPTGTVLLQLAAT
;
A
#
# COMPACT_ATOMS: atom_id res chain seq x y z
N TYR A 1 -17.30 31.51 11.87
CA TYR A 1 -16.48 31.75 10.68
C TYR A 1 -16.13 30.42 10.04
N MET A 2 -17.02 29.87 9.20
CA MET A 2 -16.64 28.76 8.33
C MET A 2 -16.25 29.35 6.99
N TRP A 3 -14.98 29.23 6.63
CA TRP A 3 -14.54 29.59 5.30
C TRP A 3 -15.26 28.69 4.28
N PRO A 4 -15.70 29.22 3.13
CA PRO A 4 -16.26 28.38 2.08
C PRO A 4 -15.23 27.30 1.70
N PHE A 5 -15.69 26.05 1.59
CA PHE A 5 -14.84 24.91 1.29
C PHE A 5 -14.16 25.12 -0.08
N ARG A 6 -12.90 25.54 -0.07
CA ARG A 6 -12.07 25.65 -1.26
C ARG A 6 -11.37 24.31 -1.48
N LYS A 7 -11.31 23.87 -2.74
CA LYS A 7 -10.47 22.72 -3.10
C LYS A 7 -9.01 23.05 -2.73
N PRO A 8 -8.30 22.15 -2.04
CA PRO A 8 -6.90 22.38 -1.66
C PRO A 8 -6.00 22.60 -2.89
N ASN A 9 -5.06 23.53 -2.78
CA ASN A 9 -3.98 23.72 -3.75
C ASN A 9 -2.74 22.96 -3.27
N TYR A 10 -2.59 21.72 -3.72
CA TYR A 10 -1.49 20.85 -3.27
C TYR A 10 -0.09 21.36 -3.63
N THR A 11 0.04 22.14 -4.72
CA THR A 11 1.32 22.77 -5.07
C THR A 11 1.75 23.76 -3.99
N GLU A 12 0.81 24.56 -3.49
CA GLU A 12 1.06 25.53 -2.43
C GLU A 12 1.30 24.82 -1.09
N ILE A 13 0.46 23.84 -0.73
CA ILE A 13 0.66 23.05 0.50
C ILE A 13 2.06 22.42 0.54
N ARG A 14 2.52 21.84 -0.58
CA ARG A 14 3.84 21.24 -0.70
C ARG A 14 4.99 22.24 -0.46
N GLN A 15 4.81 23.52 -0.78
CA GLN A 15 5.85 24.53 -0.55
C GLN A 15 6.10 24.80 0.94
N TYR A 16 5.08 24.62 1.78
CA TYR A 16 5.13 24.99 3.20
C TYR A 16 5.15 23.78 4.15
N CYS A 17 4.84 22.57 3.68
CA CYS A 17 4.63 21.41 4.53
C CYS A 17 5.45 20.20 4.08
N ASN A 18 6.12 19.52 5.03
CA ASN A 18 6.82 18.26 4.74
C ASN A 18 5.89 17.08 4.51
N HIS A 19 4.70 17.12 5.10
CA HIS A 19 3.61 16.20 4.84
C HIS A 19 2.29 16.87 5.25
N TRP A 20 1.16 16.37 4.74
CA TRP A 20 -0.14 16.97 5.00
C TRP A 20 -1.23 15.90 5.15
N ARG A 21 -1.99 16.01 6.24
CA ARG A 21 -3.19 15.20 6.48
C ARG A 21 -4.28 15.61 5.49
N ASN A 22 -4.79 14.63 4.77
CA ASN A 22 -5.74 14.85 3.66
C ASN A 22 -7.20 14.56 4.02
N PHE A 23 -7.40 13.64 4.95
CA PHE A 23 -8.69 13.03 5.25
C PHE A 23 -8.90 12.91 6.76
N GLU A 24 -10.04 12.34 7.15
CA GLU A 24 -10.45 12.13 8.54
C GLU A 24 -9.39 11.37 9.37
N ASP A 25 -9.53 11.47 10.69
CA ASP A 25 -8.67 10.75 11.63
C ASP A 25 -8.84 9.23 11.51
N VAL A 26 -7.72 8.52 11.65
CA VAL A 26 -7.73 7.07 11.76
C VAL A 26 -8.22 6.66 13.14
N TYR A 27 -9.14 5.71 13.15
CA TYR A 27 -9.59 5.02 14.36
C TYR A 27 -9.12 3.58 14.32
N ASP A 28 -9.02 2.97 15.50
CA ASP A 28 -8.68 1.55 15.65
C ASP A 28 -9.85 0.65 15.19
N SER A 29 -10.09 0.62 13.88
CA SER A 29 -11.13 -0.17 13.23
C SER A 29 -10.85 -0.37 11.75
N TRP A 30 -11.23 -1.54 11.23
CA TRP A 30 -11.12 -1.83 9.80
C TRP A 30 -11.93 -0.87 8.92
N GLN A 31 -13.07 -0.39 9.41
CA GLN A 31 -13.90 0.57 8.69
C GLN A 31 -13.17 1.91 8.43
N SER A 32 -12.38 2.38 9.40
CA SER A 32 -11.56 3.58 9.24
C SER A 32 -10.43 3.38 8.24
N VAL A 33 -9.72 2.24 8.30
CA VAL A 33 -8.69 1.91 7.29
C VAL A 33 -9.30 1.87 5.88
N LYS A 34 -10.45 1.22 5.71
CA LYS A 34 -11.16 1.20 4.42
C LYS A 34 -11.59 2.59 3.94
N SER A 35 -12.09 3.46 4.82
CA SER A 35 -12.55 4.79 4.41
C SER A 35 -11.38 5.64 3.91
N ILE A 36 -10.23 5.56 4.58
CA ILE A 36 -8.97 6.20 4.15
C ILE A 36 -8.55 5.67 2.77
N LEU A 37 -8.48 4.35 2.56
CA LEU A 37 -8.10 3.77 1.26
C LEU A 37 -9.10 4.11 0.14
N ALA A 38 -10.39 4.10 0.44
CA ALA A 38 -11.45 4.47 -0.50
C ALA A 38 -11.36 5.95 -0.90
N TRP A 39 -11.10 6.84 0.06
CA TRP A 39 -10.91 8.25 -0.21
C TRP A 39 -9.64 8.50 -1.04
N THR A 40 -8.53 7.87 -0.67
CA THR A 40 -7.25 7.99 -1.38
C THR A 40 -7.38 7.54 -2.82
N SER A 41 -7.93 6.35 -3.08
CA SER A 41 -8.12 5.84 -4.45
C SER A 41 -9.09 6.69 -5.27
N SER A 42 -10.11 7.27 -4.66
CA SER A 42 -11.07 8.16 -5.35
C SER A 42 -10.46 9.52 -5.71
N ASN A 43 -9.45 9.97 -4.96
CA ASN A 43 -8.76 11.26 -5.17
C ASN A 43 -7.36 11.10 -5.78
N GLN A 44 -6.94 9.89 -6.14
CA GLN A 44 -5.55 9.59 -6.51
C GLN A 44 -4.99 10.48 -7.63
N LYS A 45 -5.82 10.85 -8.62
CA LYS A 45 -5.45 11.76 -9.71
C LYS A 45 -5.07 13.18 -9.26
N ARG A 46 -5.42 13.56 -8.03
CA ARG A 46 -5.14 14.88 -7.46
C ARG A 46 -3.95 14.87 -6.50
N ILE A 47 -3.71 13.74 -5.85
CA ILE A 47 -2.79 13.67 -4.71
C ILE A 47 -1.52 12.87 -5.01
N VAL A 48 -1.55 11.87 -5.89
CA VAL A 48 -0.40 10.97 -6.10
C VAL A 48 0.81 11.72 -6.65
N ASP A 49 0.63 12.51 -7.72
CA ASP A 49 1.73 13.20 -8.39
C ASP A 49 2.33 14.35 -7.57
N VAL A 50 1.65 14.79 -6.50
CA VAL A 50 2.14 15.87 -5.64
C VAL A 50 3.05 15.37 -4.53
N ALA A 51 3.05 14.06 -4.24
CA ALA A 51 3.91 13.45 -3.26
C ALA A 51 5.31 13.17 -3.84
N GLY A 52 6.32 13.26 -2.99
CA GLY A 52 7.71 13.08 -3.38
C GLY A 52 8.68 13.64 -2.35
N PRO A 53 9.99 13.42 -2.48
CA PRO A 53 10.99 13.82 -1.48
C PRO A 53 10.76 15.24 -0.93
N GLY A 54 10.55 15.34 0.38
CA GLY A 54 10.28 16.59 1.09
C GLY A 54 8.80 17.00 1.23
N GLY A 55 7.85 16.25 0.65
CA GLY A 55 6.41 16.53 0.73
C GLY A 55 5.56 15.27 0.51
N TRP A 56 4.81 14.83 1.52
CA TRP A 56 4.09 13.54 1.49
C TRP A 56 2.61 13.67 1.83
N ASN A 57 1.78 12.85 1.19
CA ASN A 57 0.40 12.67 1.64
C ASN A 57 0.40 11.87 2.94
N ASP A 58 -0.31 12.36 3.95
CA ASP A 58 -0.44 11.70 5.25
C ASP A 58 -1.85 11.07 5.37
N PRO A 59 -1.97 9.74 5.23
CA PRO A 59 -3.20 8.99 5.47
C PRO A 59 -3.42 8.68 6.96
N ASP A 60 -2.72 9.38 7.85
CA ASP A 60 -2.73 9.22 9.31
C ASP A 60 -1.97 7.99 9.83
N MET A 61 -1.95 7.84 11.15
CA MET A 61 -1.10 6.91 11.89
C MET A 61 -1.32 5.41 11.56
N LEU A 62 -0.28 4.62 11.79
CA LEU A 62 -0.39 3.16 11.90
C LEU A 62 -1.01 2.78 13.25
N VAL A 63 -2.08 1.99 13.22
CA VAL A 63 -2.79 1.48 14.41
C VAL A 63 -2.50 0.00 14.68
N ILE A 64 -1.51 -0.57 13.98
CA ILE A 64 -1.01 -1.95 14.16
C ILE A 64 -0.52 -2.14 15.60
N GLY A 65 -0.89 -3.27 16.19
CA GLY A 65 -0.56 -3.60 17.59
C GLY A 65 -1.57 -3.10 18.62
N ASN A 66 -2.65 -2.43 18.21
CA ASN A 66 -3.79 -2.10 19.07
C ASN A 66 -4.85 -3.24 19.03
N PHE A 67 -6.15 -2.90 19.03
CA PHE A 67 -7.22 -3.85 19.39
C PHE A 67 -8.24 -4.11 18.28
N GLY A 68 -8.42 -3.17 17.35
CA GLY A 68 -9.53 -3.14 16.40
C GLY A 68 -9.24 -3.72 15.02
N LEU A 69 -7.99 -4.16 14.76
CA LEU A 69 -7.59 -4.78 13.50
C LEU A 69 -7.22 -6.26 13.68
N SER A 70 -7.81 -7.13 12.86
CA SER A 70 -7.34 -8.51 12.71
C SER A 70 -5.92 -8.56 12.14
N TRP A 71 -5.26 -9.71 12.17
CA TRP A 71 -3.93 -9.87 11.58
C TRP A 71 -3.91 -9.50 10.08
N ASP A 72 -4.87 -10.00 9.30
CA ASP A 72 -4.98 -9.69 7.87
C ASP A 72 -5.19 -8.19 7.61
N GLN A 73 -5.95 -7.51 8.47
CA GLN A 73 -6.18 -6.06 8.37
C GLN A 73 -4.94 -5.25 8.76
N GLN A 74 -4.17 -5.69 9.75
CA GLN A 74 -2.88 -5.09 10.10
C GLN A 74 -1.87 -5.23 8.94
N VAL A 75 -1.83 -6.42 8.31
CA VAL A 75 -1.03 -6.67 7.10
C VAL A 75 -1.45 -5.73 5.98
N THR A 76 -2.75 -5.55 5.76
CA THR A 76 -3.27 -4.60 4.78
C THR A 76 -2.86 -3.16 5.09
N GLN A 77 -2.95 -2.70 6.35
CA GLN A 77 -2.51 -1.34 6.70
C GLN A 77 -1.02 -1.15 6.40
N MET A 78 -0.15 -2.08 6.85
CA MET A 78 1.30 -1.96 6.61
C MET A 78 1.64 -1.94 5.11
N ALA A 79 1.04 -2.84 4.35
CA ALA A 79 1.29 -2.94 2.90
C ALA A 79 0.85 -1.67 2.16
N LEU A 80 -0.34 -1.16 2.45
CA LEU A 80 -0.89 -0.02 1.71
C LEU A 80 -0.26 1.30 2.13
N TRP A 81 0.16 1.47 3.39
CA TRP A 81 0.97 2.63 3.80
C TRP A 81 2.34 2.63 3.11
N ALA A 82 2.94 1.45 2.88
CA ALA A 82 4.15 1.33 2.07
C ALA A 82 3.90 1.70 0.61
N ILE A 83 2.82 1.21 -0.02
CA ILE A 83 2.44 1.58 -1.39
C ILE A 83 2.15 3.08 -1.53
N MET A 84 1.50 3.69 -0.55
CA MET A 84 1.12 5.11 -0.58
C MET A 84 2.30 6.07 -0.29
N ALA A 85 3.51 5.56 -0.02
CA ALA A 85 4.64 6.38 0.45
C ALA A 85 4.28 7.23 1.67
N ALA A 86 3.47 6.68 2.57
CA ALA A 86 2.97 7.37 3.74
C ALA A 86 4.06 7.54 4.81
N PRO A 87 4.02 8.62 5.63
CA PRO A 87 4.73 8.65 6.90
C PRO A 87 4.33 7.44 7.76
N LEU A 88 5.32 6.68 8.26
CA LEU A 88 5.07 5.52 9.13
C LEU A 88 5.10 5.94 10.61
N LEU A 89 4.07 6.66 11.03
CA LEU A 89 3.90 7.13 12.41
C LEU A 89 3.09 6.10 13.20
N MET A 90 3.74 5.37 14.10
CA MET A 90 3.06 4.38 14.96
C MET A 90 2.34 5.08 16.12
N SER A 91 1.10 4.68 16.39
CA SER A 91 0.36 5.06 17.59
C SER A 91 -0.13 3.81 18.32
N ASN A 92 0.74 3.26 19.18
CA ASN A 92 0.50 2.06 19.98
C ASN A 92 1.32 2.08 21.28
N ASP A 93 1.05 1.15 22.20
CA ASP A 93 1.87 0.97 23.41
C ASP A 93 3.03 0.00 23.17
N LEU A 94 4.23 0.56 22.93
CA LEU A 94 5.45 -0.22 22.69
C LEU A 94 5.84 -1.14 23.85
N ARG A 95 5.34 -0.91 25.07
CA ARG A 95 5.61 -1.75 26.25
C ARG A 95 4.80 -3.06 26.22
N HIS A 96 3.69 -3.06 25.47
CA HIS A 96 2.70 -4.15 25.44
C HIS A 96 2.34 -4.58 24.01
N ILE A 97 3.28 -4.48 23.07
CA ILE A 97 3.07 -4.90 21.69
C ILE A 97 3.33 -6.40 21.50
N SER A 98 2.46 -7.09 20.76
CA SER A 98 2.66 -8.51 20.45
C SER A 98 3.89 -8.74 19.55
N PRO A 99 4.59 -9.88 19.67
CA PRO A 99 5.71 -10.20 18.79
C PRO A 99 5.33 -10.18 17.30
N GLN A 100 4.09 -10.59 16.98
CA GLN A 100 3.58 -10.62 15.61
C GLN A 100 3.42 -9.21 15.02
N ALA A 101 2.78 -8.29 15.76
CA ALA A 101 2.62 -6.90 15.34
C ALA A 101 3.97 -6.18 15.24
N LYS A 102 4.88 -6.44 16.20
CA LYS A 102 6.25 -5.93 16.16
C LYS A 102 7.00 -6.40 14.91
N ALA A 103 6.93 -7.69 14.59
CA ALA A 103 7.61 -8.24 13.42
C ALA A 103 7.08 -7.62 12.11
N LEU A 104 5.78 -7.37 12.01
CA LEU A 104 5.18 -6.68 10.87
C LEU A 104 5.68 -5.23 10.74
N LEU A 105 5.61 -4.46 11.83
CA LEU A 105 6.05 -3.06 11.86
C LEU A 105 7.56 -2.90 11.64
N GLN A 106 8.35 -3.91 11.97
CA GLN A 106 9.81 -3.95 11.76
C GLN A 106 10.24 -4.71 10.50
N ASN A 107 9.30 -5.07 9.63
CA ASN A 107 9.62 -5.81 8.41
C ASN A 107 10.48 -4.95 7.47
N LYS A 108 11.77 -5.29 7.38
CA LYS A 108 12.78 -4.51 6.65
C LYS A 108 12.46 -4.35 5.17
N ASP A 109 11.91 -5.38 4.53
CA ASP A 109 11.61 -5.35 3.09
C ASP A 109 10.42 -4.40 2.81
N VAL A 110 9.41 -4.40 3.69
CA VAL A 110 8.24 -3.51 3.55
C VAL A 110 8.61 -2.06 3.90
N ILE A 111 9.46 -1.86 4.91
CA ILE A 111 10.03 -0.54 5.22
C ILE A 111 10.87 -0.04 4.04
N ALA A 112 11.65 -0.90 3.39
CA ALA A 112 12.45 -0.52 2.21
C ALA A 112 11.56 -0.05 1.05
N ILE A 113 10.42 -0.71 0.80
CA ILE A 113 9.41 -0.20 -0.16
C ILE A 113 8.91 1.18 0.27
N ASN A 114 8.55 1.38 1.54
CA ASN A 114 8.07 2.66 2.02
C ASN A 114 9.11 3.78 1.82
N GLN A 115 10.36 3.50 2.20
CA GLN A 115 11.51 4.40 2.20
C GLN A 115 12.26 4.46 0.86
N ASP A 116 11.69 3.89 -0.20
CA ASP A 116 12.31 3.87 -1.51
C ASP A 116 12.70 5.30 -1.96
N PRO A 117 13.97 5.52 -2.40
CA PRO A 117 14.51 6.85 -2.62
C PRO A 117 13.90 7.56 -3.83
N LEU A 118 13.26 6.84 -4.76
CA LEU A 118 12.52 7.46 -5.86
C LEU A 118 11.36 8.30 -5.32
N GLY A 119 10.81 7.92 -4.16
CA GLY A 119 9.79 8.67 -3.44
C GLY A 119 8.49 8.86 -4.22
N LYS A 120 8.24 8.05 -5.26
CA LYS A 120 6.99 8.10 -6.01
C LYS A 120 5.91 7.33 -5.26
N GLN A 121 4.85 8.02 -4.88
CA GLN A 121 3.66 7.41 -4.30
C GLN A 121 3.00 6.45 -5.31
N GLY A 122 2.56 5.30 -4.83
CA GLY A 122 1.77 4.34 -5.61
C GLY A 122 0.29 4.71 -5.71
N TYR A 123 -0.44 3.94 -6.50
CA TYR A 123 -1.84 4.19 -6.83
C TYR A 123 -2.63 2.88 -6.97
N ARG A 124 -3.96 2.97 -6.95
CA ARG A 124 -4.82 1.84 -7.29
C ARG A 124 -4.84 1.69 -8.80
N LEU A 125 -4.31 0.56 -9.29
CA LEU A 125 -4.31 0.20 -10.70
C LEU A 125 -5.71 -0.19 -11.15
N ARG A 126 -6.36 -1.10 -10.42
CA ARG A 126 -7.72 -1.57 -10.75
C ARG A 126 -8.47 -2.09 -9.53
N LYS A 127 -9.78 -2.26 -9.71
CA LYS A 127 -10.69 -2.88 -8.74
C LYS A 127 -11.70 -3.75 -9.48
N GLU A 128 -11.74 -5.03 -9.14
CA GLU A 128 -12.61 -6.03 -9.78
C GLU A 128 -13.08 -7.03 -8.71
N ASP A 129 -14.39 -7.29 -8.60
CA ASP A 129 -14.97 -8.30 -7.71
C ASP A 129 -14.47 -8.29 -6.25
N ASN A 130 -14.40 -7.11 -5.63
CA ASN A 130 -13.86 -6.87 -4.29
C ASN A 130 -12.34 -7.15 -4.14
N ILE A 131 -11.62 -7.37 -5.23
CA ILE A 131 -10.16 -7.34 -5.23
C ILE A 131 -9.70 -5.97 -5.72
N GLU A 132 -8.80 -5.34 -4.97
CA GLU A 132 -8.07 -4.15 -5.43
C GLU A 132 -6.62 -4.50 -5.70
N VAL A 133 -6.10 -4.02 -6.83
CA VAL A 133 -4.67 -4.12 -7.15
C VAL A 133 -4.10 -2.71 -7.10
N TRP A 134 -3.09 -2.53 -6.28
CA TRP A 134 -2.33 -1.31 -6.14
C TRP A 134 -0.89 -1.55 -6.53
N GLU A 135 -0.22 -0.54 -7.06
CA GLU A 135 1.18 -0.63 -7.44
C GLU A 135 1.94 0.65 -7.13
N ARG A 136 3.23 0.52 -6.84
CA ARG A 136 4.16 1.61 -6.58
C ARG A 136 5.44 1.40 -7.39
N PRO A 137 5.86 2.37 -8.23
CA PRO A 137 7.18 2.32 -8.85
C PRO A 137 8.26 2.57 -7.79
N LEU A 138 9.33 1.78 -7.85
CA LEU A 138 10.49 1.87 -6.97
C LEU A 138 11.74 2.27 -7.77
N SER A 139 12.87 2.47 -7.10
CA SER A 139 14.17 2.60 -7.78
C SER A 139 14.53 1.32 -8.55
N ASP A 140 15.53 1.43 -9.42
CA ASP A 140 16.11 0.28 -10.14
C ASP A 140 15.10 -0.52 -10.98
N LEU A 141 14.09 0.17 -11.53
CA LEU A 141 13.01 -0.41 -12.34
C LEU A 141 12.16 -1.45 -11.61
N ALA A 142 12.27 -1.54 -10.28
CA ALA A 142 11.45 -2.42 -9.47
C ALA A 142 10.05 -1.83 -9.23
N TRP A 143 9.10 -2.69 -8.88
CA TRP A 143 7.73 -2.32 -8.53
C TRP A 143 7.28 -3.08 -7.29
N ALA A 144 6.52 -2.41 -6.42
CA ALA A 144 5.73 -3.07 -5.40
C ALA A 144 4.28 -3.20 -5.87
N VAL A 145 3.68 -4.38 -5.67
CA VAL A 145 2.29 -4.67 -6.05
C VAL A 145 1.55 -5.24 -4.85
N ALA A 146 0.46 -4.60 -4.45
CA ALA A 146 -0.42 -5.05 -3.38
C ALA A 146 -1.77 -5.52 -3.94
N MET A 147 -2.14 -6.76 -3.65
CA MET A 147 -3.47 -7.30 -4.00
C MET A 147 -4.29 -7.48 -2.73
N VAL A 148 -5.37 -6.70 -2.60
CA VAL A 148 -6.22 -6.61 -1.41
C VAL A 148 -7.54 -7.30 -1.67
N ASN A 149 -7.98 -8.16 -0.76
CA ASN A 149 -9.34 -8.72 -0.80
C ASN A 149 -10.24 -7.96 0.18
N LEU A 150 -11.14 -7.14 -0.35
CA LEU A 150 -12.09 -6.34 0.42
C LEU A 150 -13.30 -7.14 0.92
N GLN A 151 -13.43 -8.41 0.54
CA GLN A 151 -14.50 -9.25 1.03
C GLN A 151 -14.29 -9.58 2.51
N GLU A 152 -15.36 -9.54 3.30
CA GLU A 152 -15.35 -9.77 4.75
C GLU A 152 -16.07 -11.06 5.14
N ILE A 153 -16.33 -11.93 4.16
CA ILE A 153 -17.04 -13.20 4.32
C ILE A 153 -16.36 -14.29 3.50
N GLY A 154 -16.43 -15.53 4.01
CA GLY A 154 -15.91 -16.70 3.33
C GLY A 154 -14.43 -16.94 3.62
N GLY A 155 -13.77 -17.69 2.73
CA GLY A 155 -12.35 -18.04 2.83
C GLY A 155 -11.46 -17.25 1.86
N PRO A 156 -10.18 -17.61 1.77
CA PRO A 156 -9.26 -16.95 0.86
C PRO A 156 -9.66 -17.13 -0.60
N ARG A 157 -9.50 -16.09 -1.42
CA ARG A 157 -9.85 -16.09 -2.85
C ARG A 157 -8.62 -16.11 -3.72
N PHE A 158 -8.70 -16.83 -4.84
CA PHE A 158 -7.70 -16.73 -5.88
C PHE A 158 -8.00 -15.53 -6.78
N HIS A 159 -6.96 -14.78 -7.11
CA HIS A 159 -6.97 -13.75 -8.13
C HIS A 159 -5.84 -14.03 -9.11
N THR A 160 -6.11 -13.89 -10.41
CA THR A 160 -5.13 -14.08 -11.47
C THR A 160 -4.97 -12.77 -12.22
N ILE A 161 -3.74 -12.34 -12.46
CA ILE A 161 -3.41 -11.12 -13.19
C ILE A 161 -2.32 -11.41 -14.22
N SER A 162 -2.44 -10.82 -15.41
CA SER A 162 -1.37 -10.89 -16.42
C SER A 162 -0.19 -10.01 -16.01
N ILE A 163 1.02 -10.55 -16.08
CA ILE A 163 2.25 -9.83 -15.74
C ILE A 163 2.44 -8.58 -16.60
N ALA A 164 2.11 -8.66 -17.89
CA ALA A 164 2.15 -7.53 -18.83
C ALA A 164 1.28 -6.32 -18.41
N SER A 165 0.36 -6.49 -17.46
CA SER A 165 -0.51 -5.41 -16.99
C SER A 165 -0.01 -4.70 -15.73
N LEU A 166 1.10 -5.16 -15.14
CA LEU A 166 1.72 -4.58 -13.94
C LEU A 166 2.85 -3.63 -14.30
N GLY A 167 3.03 -2.60 -13.48
CA GLY A 167 4.09 -1.60 -13.62
C GLY A 167 4.11 -0.94 -15.00
N GLN A 168 2.92 -0.57 -15.49
CA GLN A 168 2.71 0.02 -16.82
C GLN A 168 3.19 -0.88 -17.97
N GLY A 169 3.27 -2.18 -17.73
CA GLY A 169 3.77 -3.19 -18.66
C GLY A 169 5.29 -3.27 -18.75
N LEU A 170 6.02 -2.48 -17.97
CA LEU A 170 7.48 -2.40 -18.00
C LEU A 170 8.16 -3.19 -16.88
N ALA A 171 7.42 -3.59 -15.83
CA ALA A 171 8.00 -4.24 -14.65
C ALA A 171 8.70 -5.58 -14.94
N CYS A 172 8.33 -6.25 -16.03
CA CYS A 172 8.77 -7.61 -16.35
C CYS A 172 9.08 -7.79 -17.83
N ILE A 173 9.85 -6.87 -18.42
CA ILE A 173 10.35 -6.98 -19.79
C ILE A 173 11.85 -7.31 -19.76
N PRO A 174 12.31 -8.43 -20.35
CA PRO A 174 11.50 -9.53 -20.92
C PRO A 174 10.89 -10.44 -19.84
N ASP A 175 11.46 -10.42 -18.64
CA ASP A 175 11.02 -11.16 -17.47
C ASP A 175 11.35 -10.39 -16.18
N CYS A 176 10.90 -10.91 -15.05
CA CYS A 176 11.19 -10.38 -13.73
C CYS A 176 11.25 -11.51 -12.70
N VAL A 177 11.90 -11.25 -11.58
CA VAL A 177 11.79 -12.07 -10.38
C VAL A 177 10.72 -11.48 -9.48
N ILE A 178 9.80 -12.33 -9.02
CA ILE A 178 8.75 -11.93 -8.09
C ILE A 178 9.02 -12.52 -6.71
N THR A 179 9.02 -11.66 -5.70
CA THR A 179 9.10 -12.04 -4.29
C THR A 179 7.86 -11.58 -3.55
N GLN A 180 7.18 -12.51 -2.88
CA GLN A 180 6.14 -12.17 -1.92
C GLN A 180 6.80 -11.71 -0.61
N LEU A 181 6.36 -10.57 -0.09
CA LEU A 181 6.84 -10.00 1.17
C LEU A 181 5.84 -10.16 2.31
N LEU A 182 4.54 -10.05 2.00
CA LEU A 182 3.44 -10.22 2.95
C LEU A 182 2.36 -11.14 2.38
N PRO A 183 1.60 -11.88 3.21
CA PRO A 183 1.69 -11.92 4.69
C PRO A 183 2.93 -12.65 5.22
N GLU A 184 3.57 -13.45 4.36
CA GLU A 184 4.81 -14.17 4.65
C GLU A 184 5.77 -14.02 3.48
N LYS A 185 7.08 -13.96 3.78
CA LYS A 185 8.12 -13.84 2.76
C LYS A 185 8.29 -15.16 2.00
N ARG A 186 8.18 -15.12 0.67
CA ARG A 186 8.37 -16.27 -0.20
C ARG A 186 8.84 -15.84 -1.58
N GLU A 187 9.92 -16.45 -2.08
CA GLU A 187 10.35 -16.29 -3.46
C GLU A 187 9.40 -17.06 -4.38
N LEU A 188 8.82 -16.38 -5.37
CA LEU A 188 7.93 -17.01 -6.36
C LEU A 188 8.69 -17.42 -7.64
N GLY A 189 9.85 -16.81 -7.89
CA GLY A 189 10.72 -17.12 -9.01
C GLY A 189 10.54 -16.20 -10.21
N PHE A 190 10.94 -16.69 -11.39
CA PHE A 190 10.93 -15.93 -12.64
C PHE A 190 9.56 -15.95 -13.32
N TYR A 191 9.15 -14.80 -13.84
CA TYR A 191 7.92 -14.62 -14.60
C TYR A 191 8.22 -13.89 -15.90
N GLN A 192 7.83 -14.50 -17.02
CA GLN A 192 7.91 -13.89 -18.34
C GLN A 192 6.82 -12.83 -18.52
N TRP A 193 7.05 -11.84 -19.37
CA TRP A 193 6.07 -10.79 -19.70
C TRP A 193 4.68 -11.33 -20.06
N THR A 194 4.61 -12.46 -20.78
CA THR A 194 3.36 -13.09 -21.24
C THR A 194 2.70 -14.02 -20.22
N SER A 195 3.30 -14.19 -19.03
CA SER A 195 2.79 -15.11 -18.01
C SER A 195 1.68 -14.49 -17.16
N ASP A 196 0.97 -15.36 -16.44
CA ASP A 196 -0.04 -14.98 -15.46
C ASP A 196 0.45 -15.28 -14.04
N LEU A 197 0.16 -14.37 -13.12
CA LEU A 197 0.39 -14.53 -11.69
C LEU A 197 -0.92 -14.86 -10.99
N LYS A 198 -0.97 -16.01 -10.33
CA LYS A 198 -2.12 -16.46 -9.53
C LYS A 198 -1.79 -16.39 -8.04
N THR A 199 -2.57 -15.61 -7.30
CA THR A 199 -2.33 -15.32 -5.89
C THR A 199 -3.57 -15.64 -5.05
N LYS A 200 -3.37 -16.21 -3.86
CA LYS A 200 -4.44 -16.51 -2.89
C LYS A 200 -4.44 -15.44 -1.79
N ILE A 201 -5.57 -14.78 -1.58
CA ILE A 201 -5.68 -13.59 -0.71
C ILE A 201 -6.80 -13.81 0.32
N ASN A 202 -6.45 -13.73 1.60
CA ASN A 202 -7.40 -13.87 2.71
C ASN A 202 -8.43 -12.72 2.74
N PRO A 203 -9.67 -12.93 3.22
CA PRO A 203 -10.63 -11.84 3.47
C PRO A 203 -10.00 -10.71 4.30
N THR A 204 -10.19 -9.46 3.87
CA THR A 204 -9.56 -8.24 4.44
C THR A 204 -8.03 -8.17 4.40
N GLY A 205 -7.38 -9.20 3.85
CA GLY A 205 -5.94 -9.33 3.78
C GLY A 205 -5.35 -8.77 2.48
N THR A 206 -4.03 -8.65 2.51
CA THR A 206 -3.23 -8.18 1.38
C THR A 206 -2.07 -9.14 1.13
N VAL A 207 -1.85 -9.49 -0.14
CA VAL A 207 -0.57 -10.04 -0.58
C VAL A 207 0.26 -8.91 -1.18
N LEU A 208 1.42 -8.64 -0.58
CA LEU A 208 2.37 -7.64 -1.07
C LEU A 208 3.53 -8.34 -1.77
N LEU A 209 3.82 -7.90 -2.99
CA LEU A 209 4.84 -8.45 -3.86
C LEU A 209 5.84 -7.36 -4.24
N GLN A 210 7.09 -7.76 -4.46
CA GLN A 210 8.11 -6.97 -5.15
C GLN A 210 8.43 -7.66 -6.47
N LEU A 211 8.43 -6.89 -7.55
CA LEU A 211 8.82 -7.28 -8.89
C LEU A 211 10.15 -6.58 -9.19
N ALA A 212 11.18 -7.34 -9.53
CA ALA A 212 12.47 -6.82 -9.95
C ALA A 212 12.76 -7.32 -11.36
N ALA A 213 12.98 -6.40 -12.30
CA ALA A 213 13.44 -6.73 -13.64
C ALA A 213 14.85 -7.37 -13.56
N THR A 214 15.13 -8.26 -14.50
CA THR A 214 16.37 -9.05 -14.60
C THR A 214 17.36 -8.46 -15.59
#